data_AF-A0A2T0H0Q6-F1
#
_entry.id   AF-A0A2T0H0Q6-F1
#
_cell.length_a   1.000
_cell.length_b   1.000
_cell.length_c   1.000
_cell.angle_alpha   90.00
_cell.angle_beta   90.00
_cell.angle_gamma   90.00
#
_symmetry.space_group_name_H-M   'P 1'
#
loop_
_entity.id
_entity.type
_entity.pdbx_description
1 polymer ?
#
loop_
_entity_poly.entity_id
_entity_poly.type
_entity_poly.pdbx_seq_one_letter_code
_entity_poly.pdbx_strand_id
1 'polypeptide(L)'
;MTTHSVERTRIFWVTPEDDVRQHATLCEPPEEGGPVEVLGGHQPVHAPARKEPGQYQMWHTRPFCEQCFTAYLNLPVAPPEAAG
;
A
#
# COMPACT_ATOMS: atom_id res chain seq x y z
N MET A 1 11.34 -11.65 -28.71
CA MET A 1 11.46 -10.51 -27.80
C MET A 1 10.20 -10.49 -26.94
N THR A 2 10.30 -10.99 -25.71
CA THR A 2 9.18 -11.00 -24.76
C THR A 2 8.99 -9.58 -24.24
N THR A 3 7.84 -8.99 -24.52
CA THR A 3 7.41 -7.72 -23.94
C THR A 3 7.27 -7.92 -22.43
N HIS A 4 8.24 -7.45 -21.66
CA HIS A 4 8.09 -7.31 -20.22
C HIS A 4 7.09 -6.16 -19.98
N SER A 5 5.80 -6.48 -19.93
CA SER A 5 4.83 -5.56 -19.32
C SER A 5 5.22 -5.42 -17.86
N VAL A 6 5.88 -4.32 -17.51
CA VAL A 6 6.21 -4.00 -16.13
C VAL A 6 4.90 -3.56 -15.49
N GLU A 7 4.14 -4.52 -14.96
CA GLU A 7 2.93 -4.22 -14.18
C GLU A 7 3.31 -3.26 -13.07
N ARG A 8 2.78 -2.04 -13.11
CA ARG A 8 3.02 -1.02 -12.09
C ARG A 8 2.50 -1.58 -10.76
N THR A 9 3.41 -1.92 -9.87
CA THR A 9 3.07 -2.40 -8.53
C THR A 9 2.20 -1.35 -7.84
N ARG A 10 0.91 -1.67 -7.64
CA ARG A 10 -0.04 -0.77 -7.00
C ARG A 10 0.08 -0.91 -5.49
N ILE A 11 0.33 0.21 -4.81
CA ILE A 11 0.47 0.26 -3.36
C ILE A 11 -0.77 0.95 -2.77
N PHE A 12 -1.32 0.34 -1.74
CA PHE A 12 -2.40 0.91 -0.94
C PHE A 12 -1.88 1.23 0.46
N TRP A 13 -2.40 2.31 1.02
CA TRP A 13 -2.09 2.77 2.38
C TRP A 13 -3.36 2.73 3.21
N VAL A 14 -3.40 1.82 4.17
CA VAL A 14 -4.56 1.57 5.03
C VAL A 14 -4.30 2.20 6.39
N THR A 15 -5.27 2.95 6.90
CA THR A 15 -5.29 3.35 8.32
C THR A 15 -6.37 2.52 9.02
N PRO A 16 -6.00 1.54 9.87
CA PRO A 16 -6.95 0.80 10.69
C PRO A 16 -7.73 1.73 11.64
N GLU A 17 -8.92 1.32 12.08
CA GLU A 17 -9.71 2.13 13.01
C GLU A 17 -9.08 2.24 14.41
N ASP A 18 -8.28 1.25 14.81
CA ASP A 18 -7.62 1.15 16.12
C ASP A 18 -6.15 1.65 16.11
N ASP A 19 -5.62 2.05 14.94
CA ASP A 19 -4.24 2.52 14.81
C ASP A 19 -4.19 3.89 14.12
N VAL A 20 -3.37 4.78 14.65
CA VAL A 20 -3.13 6.10 14.05
C VAL A 20 -2.17 6.04 12.87
N ARG A 21 -1.43 4.94 12.73
CA ARG A 21 -0.41 4.73 11.70
C ARG A 21 -1.01 4.15 10.44
N GLN A 22 -0.44 4.59 9.32
CA GLN A 22 -0.73 4.03 8.01
C GLN A 22 0.15 2.81 7.73
N HIS A 23 -0.45 1.78 7.15
CA HIS A 23 0.17 0.52 6.79
C HIS A 23 0.12 0.33 5.27
N ALA A 24 1.24 -0.08 4.69
CA ALA A 24 1.35 -0.30 3.25
C ALA A 24 0.98 -1.73 2.89
N THR A 25 0.30 -1.92 1.77
CA THR A 25 -0.05 -3.24 1.25
C THR A 25 -0.03 -3.25 -0.28
N LEU A 26 0.26 -4.44 -0.82
CA LEU A 26 0.16 -4.76 -2.25
C LEU A 26 -1.21 -5.32 -2.62
N CYS A 27 -2.00 -5.72 -1.62
CA CYS A 27 -3.33 -6.27 -1.81
C CYS A 27 -4.34 -5.12 -1.80
N GLU A 28 -5.26 -5.12 -2.76
CA GLU A 28 -6.37 -4.17 -2.73
C GLU A 28 -7.24 -4.46 -1.48
N PRO A 29 -7.47 -3.47 -0.61
CA PRO A 29 -8.28 -3.69 0.58
C PRO A 29 -9.74 -4.03 0.21
N PRO A 30 -10.39 -4.96 0.92
CA PRO A 30 -11.78 -5.33 0.65
C PRO A 30 -12.72 -4.13 0.73
N GLU A 31 -13.73 -4.10 -0.16
CA GLU A 31 -14.70 -2.99 -0.17
C GLU A 31 -15.50 -2.90 1.13
N GLU A 32 -15.88 -4.04 1.70
CA GLU A 32 -16.63 -4.13 2.96
C GLU A 32 -15.74 -3.97 4.21
N GLY A 33 -14.43 -3.82 4.02
CA GLY A 33 -13.45 -3.89 5.10
C GLY A 33 -13.08 -5.33 5.44
N GLY A 34 -11.93 -5.51 6.10
CA GLY A 34 -11.44 -6.84 6.41
C GLY A 34 -9.93 -6.92 6.64
N PRO A 35 -9.43 -8.08 7.06
CA PRO A 35 -8.00 -8.28 7.25
C PRO A 35 -7.26 -8.12 5.92
N VAL A 36 -6.14 -7.41 5.97
CA VAL A 36 -5.26 -7.18 4.82
C VAL A 36 -3.83 -7.48 5.22
N GLU A 37 -3.15 -8.27 4.41
CA GLU A 37 -1.71 -8.50 4.55
C GLU A 37 -0.95 -7.21 4.26
N VAL A 38 0.07 -6.93 5.06
CA VAL A 38 0.79 -5.66 5.04
C VAL A 38 2.27 -5.91 4.81
N LEU A 39 2.93 -4.90 4.25
CA LEU A 39 4.37 -4.94 4.02
C LEU A 39 5.15 -4.96 5.33
N GLY A 40 6.39 -5.42 5.28
CA GLY A 40 7.29 -5.46 6.44
C GLY A 40 7.13 -6.73 7.30
N GLY A 41 6.25 -7.66 6.94
CA GLY A 41 6.19 -8.99 7.54
C GLY A 41 5.61 -9.03 8.96
N HIS A 42 4.86 -8.00 9.35
CA HIS A 42 4.12 -8.02 10.61
C HIS A 42 2.68 -8.54 10.42
N GLN A 43 1.95 -8.67 11.52
CA GLN A 43 0.59 -9.19 11.51
C GLN A 43 -0.32 -8.37 10.57
N PRO A 44 -1.29 -9.03 9.91
CA PRO A 44 -2.30 -8.35 9.11
C PRO A 44 -3.02 -7.27 9.91
N VAL A 45 -3.47 -6.23 9.21
CA VAL A 45 -4.27 -5.15 9.81
C VAL A 45 -5.69 -5.20 9.30
N HIS A 46 -6.63 -4.68 10.08
CA HIS A 46 -8.02 -4.57 9.65
C HIS A 46 -8.21 -3.28 8.85
N ALA A 47 -8.47 -3.40 7.55
CA ALA A 47 -8.85 -2.26 6.73
C ALA A 47 -10.31 -1.87 6.99
N PRO A 48 -10.63 -0.58 7.19
CA PRO A 48 -12.01 -0.13 7.30
C PRO A 48 -12.73 -0.29 5.97
N ALA A 49 -14.07 -0.37 5.99
CA ALA A 49 -14.87 -0.38 4.75
C ALA A 49 -14.59 0.85 3.88
N ARG A 50 -14.60 0.66 2.56
CA ARG A 50 -14.34 1.73 1.59
C ARG A 50 -15.56 2.64 1.47
N LYS A 51 -15.41 3.90 1.85
CA LYS A 51 -16.46 4.93 1.79
C LYS A 51 -16.27 5.88 0.61
N GLU A 52 -15.01 6.13 0.22
CA GLU A 52 -14.69 7.13 -0.80
C GLU A 52 -13.51 6.73 -1.72
N PRO A 53 -13.47 7.27 -2.96
CA PRO A 53 -12.30 7.15 -3.82
C PRO A 53 -11.09 7.81 -3.15
N GLY A 54 -9.95 7.11 -3.14
CA GLY A 54 -8.71 7.65 -2.55
C GLY A 54 -8.50 7.36 -1.06
N GLN A 55 -9.46 6.72 -0.38
CA GLN A 55 -9.33 6.35 1.04
C GLN A 55 -8.06 5.54 1.36
N TYR A 56 -7.60 4.72 0.41
CA TYR A 56 -6.39 3.89 0.56
C TYR A 56 -5.15 4.48 -0.11
N GLN A 57 -5.09 5.81 -0.28
CA GLN A 57 -3.91 6.50 -0.78
C GLN A 57 -3.00 6.92 0.38
N MET A 58 -1.72 7.12 0.08
CA MET A 58 -0.76 7.63 1.06
C MET A 58 -1.14 9.04 1.52
N TRP A 59 -1.31 9.24 2.82
CA TRP A 59 -1.48 10.57 3.41
C TRP A 59 -0.18 10.99 4.08
N HIS A 60 0.63 11.81 3.41
CA HIS A 60 1.95 12.25 3.90
C HIS A 60 1.92 12.99 5.25
N THR A 61 0.75 13.48 5.66
CA THR A 61 0.55 14.20 6.92
C THR A 61 0.26 13.29 8.12
N ARG A 62 0.07 11.98 7.90
CA ARG A 62 -0.20 10.99 8.96
C ARG A 62 1.04 10.14 9.23
N PRO A 63 1.22 9.64 10.47
CA PRO A 63 2.34 8.77 10.79
C PRO A 63 2.24 7.45 10.01
N PHE A 64 3.39 6.84 9.77
CA PHE A 64 3.50 5.55 9.11
C PHE A 64 3.90 4.46 10.10
N CYS A 65 3.47 3.23 9.84
CA CYS A 65 4.14 2.08 10.43
C CYS A 65 5.55 1.99 9.84
N GLU A 66 6.57 2.03 10.69
CA GLU A 66 7.97 2.07 10.30
C GLU A 66 8.33 0.87 9.40
N GLN A 67 7.91 -0.33 9.79
CA GLN A 67 8.18 -1.57 9.05
C GLN A 67 7.53 -1.56 7.65
N CYS A 68 6.26 -1.13 7.57
CA CYS A 68 5.57 -0.95 6.29
C CYS A 68 6.28 0.07 5.39
N PHE A 69 6.68 1.21 5.96
CA PHE A 69 7.32 2.28 5.20
C PHE A 69 8.70 1.88 4.70
N THR A 70 9.52 1.25 5.53
CA THR A 70 10.82 0.70 5.10
C THR A 70 10.65 -0.35 4.01
N ALA A 71 9.69 -1.28 4.15
CA ALA A 71 9.43 -2.27 3.12
C ALA A 71 8.95 -1.64 1.80
N TYR A 72 8.08 -0.63 1.87
CA TYR A 72 7.67 0.16 0.72
C TYR A 72 8.86 0.81 -0.02
N LEU A 73 9.81 1.41 0.70
CA LEU A 73 11.01 2.00 0.10
C LEU A 73 11.92 0.98 -0.58
N ASN A 74 11.86 -0.29 -0.16
CA ASN A 74 12.65 -1.39 -0.74
C ASN A 74 11.94 -2.11 -1.89
N LEU A 75 10.73 -1.70 -2.25
CA LEU A 75 10.06 -2.28 -3.40
C LEU A 75 10.85 -1.97 -4.68
N PRO A 76 10.91 -2.93 -5.63
CA PRO A 76 11.55 -2.69 -6.91
C PRO A 76 10.75 -1.61 -7.67
N VAL A 77 11.21 -0.36 -7.61
CA VAL A 77 10.65 0.72 -8.42
C VAL A 77 11.16 0.51 -9.85
N ALA A 78 10.24 0.24 -10.78
CA ALA A 78 10.57 0.34 -12.19
C ALA A 78 11.14 1.74 -12.46
N PRO A 79 12.33 1.89 -13.05
CA PRO A 79 12.85 3.21 -13.39
C PRO A 79 11.80 3.94 -14.24
N PRO A 80 11.65 5.26 -14.08
CA PRO A 80 10.76 6.03 -14.95
C PRO A 80 11.14 5.72 -16.39
N GLU A 81 10.17 5.34 -17.23
CA GLU A 81 10.39 5.22 -18.66
C GLU A 81 11.00 6.54 -19.12
N ALA A 82 12.24 6.50 -19.62
CA ALA A 82 12.88 7.66 -20.18
C ALA A 82 11.95 8.17 -21.29
N ALA A 83 11.32 9.32 -21.06
CA ALA A 83 10.56 10.01 -22.08
C ALA A 83 11.52 10.29 -23.25
N GLY A 84 11.37 9.52 -24.33
CA GLY A 84 12.03 9.76 -25.61
C GLY A 84 11.37 10.89 -26.37
#